data_AF-A0A9Q3F8L2-F1
#
_entry.id   AF-A0A9Q3F8L2-F1
#
_cell.length_a   1.000
_cell.length_b   1.000
_cell.length_c   1.000
_cell.angle_alpha   90.00
_cell.angle_beta   90.00
_cell.angle_gamma   90.00
#
_symmetry.space_group_name_H-M   'P 1'
#
loop_
_entity.id
_entity.type
_entity.pdbx_description
1 polymer ?
#
loop_
_entity_poly.entity_id
_entity_poly.type
_entity_poly.pdbx_seq_one_letter_code
_entity_poly.pdbx_strand_id
1 'polypeptide(L)'
;MKEKLIDLFFKYEIAFVTDKEPLGAIIGHGLDIILYVEKPYPPLLRRTGYPSSPRAREALEVQIRELMDLAVLRKVGHNEQVEVTTPVIITWQNGKSMMVGDVRALKAYTIPDRYPIPRIHETLAHSSQAKLITAIDALKGFHQNVLTDNSKKLPRIIVHCGIFEYLRIPFGINNTPSHFQRMMNPIFHEELSEAWLIIYNDDIITCSETWDSHLSRPERVLQKIVLVNIKISLKKCHFAYSELKGLGHVVSARSLGIDKNKVAAVLSKPMPQTKKEMNSFLGFSGYYRQHIKYFSRIAKSLYELCDQQTVYEMTEERVKAYEELKNSLTNAPFLLIPDWKLPFKLYIDS
;
A
#
# COMPACT_ATOMS: atom_id res chain seq x y z
N MET A 1 -29.03 15.27 4.16
CA MET A 1 -27.93 14.51 3.49
C MET A 1 -26.91 14.02 4.51
N LYS A 2 -26.18 14.91 5.20
CA LYS A 2 -25.18 14.51 6.22
C LYS A 2 -25.74 13.63 7.35
N GLU A 3 -26.95 13.90 7.83
CA GLU A 3 -27.62 13.09 8.87
C GLU A 3 -27.72 11.61 8.49
N LYS A 4 -28.17 11.30 7.27
CA LYS A 4 -28.27 9.91 6.80
C LYS A 4 -26.94 9.15 6.79
N LEU A 5 -25.82 9.85 6.54
CA LEU A 5 -24.48 9.24 6.65
C LEU A 5 -24.10 9.02 8.12
N ILE A 6 -24.44 9.95 8.99
CA ILE A 6 -24.18 9.83 10.43
C ILE A 6 -24.98 8.65 11.00
N ASP A 7 -26.25 8.52 10.64
CA ASP A 7 -27.11 7.39 11.02
C ASP A 7 -26.52 6.06 10.54
N LEU A 8 -25.99 6.04 9.32
CA LEU A 8 -25.28 4.88 8.79
C LEU A 8 -24.02 4.55 9.61
N PHE A 9 -23.26 5.56 10.03
CA PHE A 9 -22.07 5.34 10.87
C PHE A 9 -22.42 4.79 12.25
N PHE A 10 -23.49 5.30 12.87
CA PHE A 10 -23.99 4.76 14.14
C PHE A 10 -24.51 3.32 13.97
N LYS A 11 -25.21 3.03 12.88
CA LYS A 11 -25.69 1.67 12.58
C LYS A 11 -24.55 0.65 12.47
N TYR A 12 -23.40 1.06 11.95
CA TYR A 12 -22.20 0.23 11.79
C TYR A 12 -21.07 0.69 12.71
N GLU A 13 -21.38 1.20 13.91
CA GLU A 13 -20.37 1.78 14.83
C GLU A 13 -19.22 0.81 15.11
N ILE A 14 -19.52 -0.50 15.17
CA ILE A 14 -18.55 -1.56 15.41
C ILE A 14 -17.48 -1.70 14.31
N ALA A 15 -17.70 -1.14 13.12
CA ALA A 15 -16.69 -1.09 12.06
C ALA A 15 -15.62 -0.05 12.36
N PHE A 16 -15.98 1.01 13.07
CA PHE A 16 -15.11 2.14 13.36
C PHE A 16 -14.36 1.89 14.67
N VAL A 17 -13.09 2.23 14.68
CA VAL A 17 -12.25 2.12 15.87
C VAL A 17 -11.41 3.36 16.06
N THR A 18 -11.09 3.65 17.31
CA THR A 18 -10.07 4.64 17.66
C THR A 18 -8.69 3.99 17.75
N ASP A 19 -7.62 4.79 17.72
CA ASP A 19 -6.24 4.28 17.78
C ASP A 19 -5.91 3.50 19.09
N LYS A 20 -6.82 3.48 20.07
CA LYS A 20 -6.67 2.90 21.41
C LYS A 20 -7.46 1.60 21.63
N GLU A 21 -8.29 1.20 20.68
CA GLU A 21 -9.08 -0.03 20.78
C GLU A 21 -8.32 -1.22 20.15
N PRO A 22 -8.58 -2.45 20.60
CA PRO A 22 -7.94 -3.63 20.03
C PRO A 22 -8.24 -3.71 18.52
N LEU A 23 -7.20 -4.01 17.74
CA LEU A 23 -7.33 -4.16 16.30
C LEU A 23 -8.29 -5.30 15.96
N GLY A 24 -9.10 -5.10 14.93
CA GLY A 24 -9.90 -6.16 14.31
C GLY A 24 -9.06 -7.39 14.00
N ALA A 25 -9.67 -8.56 14.12
CA ALA A 25 -9.11 -9.82 13.67
C ALA A 25 -9.90 -10.33 12.49
N ILE A 26 -9.28 -10.25 11.31
CA ILE A 26 -9.92 -10.75 10.10
C ILE A 26 -10.18 -12.24 10.27
N ILE A 27 -11.45 -12.60 10.10
CA ILE A 27 -11.94 -13.95 10.32
C ILE A 27 -11.82 -14.74 9.02
N GLY A 28 -11.32 -15.98 9.10
CA GLY A 28 -11.31 -16.93 7.97
C GLY A 28 -10.20 -16.73 6.94
N HIS A 29 -9.32 -15.75 7.09
CA HIS A 29 -8.29 -15.41 6.09
C HIS A 29 -6.86 -15.31 6.67
N GLY A 30 -6.39 -16.41 7.27
CA GLY A 30 -5.02 -16.51 7.77
C GLY A 30 -3.98 -16.54 6.64
N LEU A 31 -2.87 -15.81 6.80
CA LEU A 31 -1.74 -15.88 5.86
C LEU A 31 -0.77 -16.99 6.26
N ASP A 32 -0.47 -17.85 5.29
CA ASP A 32 0.67 -18.77 5.34
C ASP A 32 1.92 -18.15 4.70
N ILE A 33 3.02 -18.11 5.45
CA ILE A 33 4.35 -17.77 4.94
C ILE A 33 5.06 -19.08 4.61
N ILE A 34 5.17 -19.38 3.33
CA ILE A 34 5.81 -20.60 2.83
C ILE A 34 7.24 -20.27 2.42
N LEU A 35 8.20 -21.02 2.94
CA LEU A 35 9.61 -20.89 2.57
C LEU A 35 9.97 -21.98 1.54
N TYR A 36 10.90 -21.70 0.62
CA TYR A 36 11.46 -22.75 -0.27
C TYR A 36 12.59 -23.57 0.40
N VAL A 37 12.87 -23.30 1.67
CA VAL A 37 13.86 -24.00 2.48
C VAL A 37 13.18 -24.70 3.64
N GLU A 38 13.72 -25.87 4.01
CA GLU A 38 13.25 -26.66 5.13
C GLU A 38 14.17 -26.50 6.36
N LYS A 39 13.77 -27.14 7.45
CA LYS A 39 14.56 -27.19 8.68
C LYS A 39 15.73 -28.19 8.52
N PRO A 40 16.92 -27.89 9.09
CA PRO A 40 17.27 -26.67 9.82
C PRO A 40 17.43 -25.46 8.88
N TYR A 41 16.86 -24.32 9.29
CA TYR A 41 16.88 -23.13 8.44
C TYR A 41 18.29 -22.54 8.26
N PRO A 42 18.56 -21.90 7.09
CA PRO A 42 19.82 -21.23 6.81
C PRO A 42 20.21 -20.21 7.90
N PRO A 43 21.51 -20.01 8.19
CA PRO A 43 21.98 -19.04 9.17
C PRO A 43 21.49 -17.61 8.93
N LEU A 44 21.22 -17.24 7.67
CA LEU A 44 20.70 -15.92 7.32
C LEU A 44 19.30 -15.63 7.91
N LEU A 45 18.53 -16.67 8.25
CA LEU A 45 17.26 -16.54 8.97
C LEU A 45 17.43 -16.47 10.50
N ARG A 46 18.64 -16.70 11.02
CA ARG A 46 18.98 -16.65 12.46
C ARG A 46 19.90 -15.47 12.75
N ARG A 47 19.34 -14.27 12.73
CA ARG A 47 20.11 -13.03 12.89
C ARG A 47 20.08 -12.54 14.34
N THR A 48 21.19 -11.96 14.79
CA THR A 48 21.29 -11.35 16.11
C THR A 48 20.65 -9.96 16.13
N GLY A 49 20.15 -9.54 17.30
CA GLY A 49 19.58 -8.20 17.49
C GLY A 49 20.63 -7.11 17.27
N TYR A 50 20.21 -5.99 16.69
CA TYR A 50 21.10 -4.87 16.47
C TYR A 50 21.39 -4.11 17.77
N PRO A 51 22.65 -3.68 18.00
CA PRO A 51 22.96 -2.74 19.06
C PRO A 51 22.11 -1.47 18.89
N SER A 52 21.41 -1.09 19.95
CA SER A 52 20.51 0.06 19.96
C SER A 52 20.94 1.05 21.04
N SER A 53 20.92 2.35 20.72
CA SER A 53 21.19 3.44 21.67
C SER A 53 20.11 3.49 22.77
N PRO A 54 20.37 4.12 23.93
CA PRO A 54 19.38 4.21 25.01
C PRO A 54 18.02 4.77 24.53
N ARG A 55 18.05 5.87 23.77
CA ARG A 55 16.84 6.47 23.16
C ARG A 55 16.10 5.50 22.23
N ALA A 56 16.82 4.70 21.45
CA ALA A 56 16.19 3.71 20.57
C ALA A 56 15.59 2.55 21.36
N ARG A 57 16.22 2.14 22.47
CA ARG A 57 15.71 1.09 23.36
C ARG A 57 14.40 1.49 24.02
N GLU A 58 14.32 2.70 24.55
CA GLU A 58 13.08 3.26 25.13
C GLU A 58 11.96 3.29 24.10
N ALA A 59 12.25 3.77 22.88
CA ALA A 59 11.27 3.80 21.79
C ALA A 59 10.81 2.38 21.37
N LEU A 60 11.71 1.40 21.34
CA LEU A 60 11.37 -0.01 21.07
C LEU A 60 10.45 -0.57 22.15
N GLU A 61 10.76 -0.35 23.42
CA GLU A 61 9.96 -0.86 24.54
C GLU A 61 8.54 -0.29 24.53
N VAL A 62 8.38 1.00 24.24
CA VAL A 62 7.07 1.64 24.10
C VAL A 62 6.28 0.97 22.96
N GLN A 63 6.87 0.84 21.77
CA GLN A 63 6.16 0.26 20.62
C GLN A 63 5.87 -1.23 20.78
N ILE A 64 6.76 -1.99 21.41
CA ILE A 64 6.52 -3.40 21.72
C ILE A 64 5.33 -3.52 22.67
N ARG A 65 5.26 -2.69 23.72
CA ARG A 65 4.13 -2.69 24.64
C ARG A 65 2.83 -2.37 23.91
N GLU A 66 2.81 -1.31 23.10
CA GLU A 66 1.63 -0.96 22.30
C GLU A 66 1.18 -2.10 21.38
N LEU A 67 2.13 -2.79 20.72
CA LEU A 67 1.81 -3.91 19.83
C LEU A 67 1.37 -5.17 20.61
N MET A 68 1.85 -5.37 21.83
CA MET A 68 1.35 -6.43 22.71
C MET A 68 -0.07 -6.12 23.20
N ASP A 69 -0.35 -4.89 23.60
CA ASP A 69 -1.67 -4.45 24.05
C ASP A 69 -2.72 -4.58 22.92
N LEU A 70 -2.29 -4.38 21.66
CA LEU A 70 -3.11 -4.59 20.47
C LEU A 70 -3.20 -6.06 20.01
N ALA A 71 -2.63 -7.01 20.75
CA ALA A 71 -2.53 -8.42 20.38
C ALA A 71 -1.90 -8.66 18.99
N VAL A 72 -0.97 -7.79 18.58
CA VAL A 72 -0.14 -7.95 17.38
C VAL A 72 1.09 -8.79 17.68
N LEU A 73 1.68 -8.59 18.85
CA LEU A 73 2.84 -9.33 19.34
C LEU A 73 2.51 -10.13 20.60
N ARG A 74 3.23 -11.24 20.79
CA ARG A 74 3.38 -11.89 22.10
C ARG A 74 4.85 -12.10 22.41
N LYS A 75 5.20 -12.13 23.69
CA LYS A 75 6.56 -12.52 24.12
C LYS A 75 6.72 -14.03 23.95
N VAL A 76 7.87 -14.46 23.42
CA VAL A 76 8.19 -15.89 23.30
C VAL A 76 8.51 -16.45 24.69
N GLY A 77 7.91 -17.60 25.02
CA GLY A 77 8.07 -18.26 26.32
C GLY A 77 9.43 -18.92 26.52
N HIS A 78 9.80 -19.17 27.78
CA HIS A 78 11.11 -19.70 28.18
C HIS A 78 11.46 -21.07 27.55
N ASN A 79 10.46 -21.91 27.27
CA ASN A 79 10.63 -23.26 26.73
C ASN A 79 10.37 -23.33 25.22
N GLU A 80 10.10 -22.19 24.56
CA GLU A 80 9.85 -22.18 23.12
C GLU A 80 11.17 -22.11 22.34
N GLN A 81 11.40 -23.10 21.49
CA GLN A 81 12.54 -23.09 20.59
C GLN A 81 12.43 -21.96 19.57
N VAL A 82 13.53 -21.21 19.36
CA VAL A 82 13.61 -20.13 18.38
C VAL A 82 14.54 -20.52 17.24
N GLU A 83 13.95 -20.72 16.05
CA GLU A 83 14.67 -21.16 14.85
C GLU A 83 14.90 -20.04 13.84
N VAL A 84 14.14 -18.94 13.94
CA VAL A 84 14.21 -17.77 13.05
C VAL A 84 14.14 -16.51 13.90
N THR A 85 14.99 -15.52 13.58
CA THR A 85 15.03 -14.23 14.27
C THR A 85 15.30 -13.09 13.28
N THR A 86 14.47 -12.05 13.38
CA THR A 86 14.55 -10.84 12.57
C THR A 86 14.98 -9.67 13.46
N PRO A 87 16.10 -9.00 13.17
CA PRO A 87 16.54 -7.87 13.96
C PRO A 87 15.72 -6.64 13.63
N VAL A 88 15.64 -5.71 14.58
CA VAL A 88 14.77 -4.55 14.49
C VAL A 88 15.58 -3.27 14.63
N ILE A 89 15.19 -2.24 13.88
CA ILE A 89 15.70 -0.88 14.00
C ILE A 89 14.57 0.10 14.34
N ILE A 90 14.91 1.23 14.95
CA ILE A 90 14.03 2.39 15.04
C ILE A 90 14.41 3.38 13.96
N THR A 91 13.42 3.83 13.20
CA THR A 91 13.55 5.00 12.34
C THR A 91 12.79 6.17 12.96
N TRP A 92 13.27 7.39 12.73
CA TRP A 92 12.63 8.62 13.19
C TRP A 92 12.16 9.42 11.98
N GLN A 93 10.88 9.75 11.94
CA GLN A 93 10.30 10.59 10.89
C GLN A 93 9.39 11.63 11.54
N ASN A 94 9.63 12.91 11.26
CA ASN A 94 8.84 14.03 11.79
C ASN A 94 8.64 13.96 13.32
N GLY A 95 9.69 13.59 14.05
CA GLY A 95 9.66 13.45 15.52
C GLY A 95 9.01 12.15 16.05
N LYS A 96 8.36 11.36 15.19
CA LYS A 96 7.78 10.05 15.57
C LYS A 96 8.78 8.92 15.34
N SER A 97 8.89 8.01 16.30
CA SER A 97 9.67 6.78 16.15
C SER A 97 8.83 5.68 15.48
N MET A 98 9.45 4.83 14.69
CA MET A 98 8.81 3.66 14.06
C MET A 98 9.73 2.44 14.13
N MET A 99 9.20 1.35 14.66
CA MET A 99 9.83 0.05 14.71
C MET A 99 9.78 -0.61 13.33
N VAL A 100 10.94 -1.02 12.83
CA VAL A 100 11.08 -1.67 11.52
C VAL A 100 11.85 -2.96 11.67
N GLY A 101 11.18 -4.09 11.41
CA GLY A 101 11.82 -5.40 11.33
C GLY A 101 12.57 -5.57 10.01
N ASP A 102 13.82 -6.01 10.08
CA ASP A 102 14.65 -6.26 8.90
C ASP A 102 14.35 -7.63 8.27
N VAL A 103 13.17 -7.73 7.66
CA VAL A 103 12.64 -8.95 7.05
C VAL A 103 13.30 -9.32 5.72
N ARG A 104 14.37 -8.65 5.28
CA ARG A 104 15.00 -8.90 3.97
C ARG A 104 15.43 -10.36 3.79
N ALA A 105 16.00 -10.96 4.84
CA ALA A 105 16.35 -12.37 4.85
C ALA A 105 15.11 -13.26 4.69
N LEU A 106 14.07 -13.03 5.51
CA LEU A 106 12.82 -13.79 5.45
C LEU A 106 12.18 -13.70 4.06
N LYS A 107 12.10 -12.50 3.48
CA LYS A 107 11.58 -12.27 2.12
C LYS A 107 12.37 -13.03 1.07
N ALA A 108 13.70 -13.07 1.19
CA ALA A 108 14.55 -13.76 0.23
C ALA A 108 14.26 -15.26 0.19
N TYR A 109 13.84 -15.88 1.31
CA TYR A 109 13.49 -17.29 1.39
C TYR A 109 12.00 -17.61 1.21
N THR A 110 11.13 -16.59 1.16
CA THR A 110 9.68 -16.76 1.04
C THR A 110 9.30 -17.01 -0.41
N ILE A 111 8.50 -18.05 -0.67
CA ILE A 111 7.95 -18.33 -2.00
C ILE A 111 7.03 -17.16 -2.40
N PRO A 112 7.30 -16.47 -3.52
CA PRO A 112 6.53 -15.30 -3.91
C PRO A 112 5.12 -15.68 -4.37
N ASP A 113 4.11 -15.02 -3.81
CA ASP A 113 2.72 -15.16 -4.22
C ASP A 113 2.36 -14.11 -5.28
N ARG A 114 1.99 -14.59 -6.47
CA ARG A 114 1.71 -13.75 -7.66
C ARG A 114 0.22 -13.65 -7.95
N TYR A 115 -0.60 -13.43 -6.92
CA TYR A 115 -2.01 -13.12 -7.11
C TYR A 115 -2.18 -11.81 -7.90
N PRO A 116 -3.11 -11.74 -8.88
CA PRO A 116 -3.31 -10.53 -9.68
C PRO A 116 -3.80 -9.38 -8.80
N ILE A 117 -3.04 -8.29 -8.79
CA ILE A 117 -3.43 -7.03 -8.14
C ILE A 117 -3.90 -6.09 -9.25
N PRO A 118 -5.10 -5.50 -9.13
CA PRO A 118 -5.63 -4.63 -10.17
C PRO A 118 -4.74 -3.40 -10.35
N ARG A 119 -4.58 -2.98 -11.61
CA ARG A 119 -3.82 -1.77 -11.91
C ARG A 119 -4.71 -0.56 -11.64
N ILE A 120 -4.19 0.37 -10.83
CA ILE A 120 -4.89 1.57 -10.38
C ILE A 120 -5.59 2.31 -11.54
N HIS A 121 -4.89 2.49 -12.69
CA HIS A 121 -5.46 3.18 -13.84
C HIS A 121 -6.62 2.43 -14.51
N GLU A 122 -6.57 1.10 -14.58
CA GLU A 122 -7.66 0.27 -15.12
C GLU A 122 -8.87 0.34 -14.20
N THR A 123 -8.66 0.26 -12.88
CA THR A 123 -9.76 0.30 -11.91
C THR A 123 -10.42 1.68 -11.86
N LEU A 124 -9.62 2.75 -11.94
CA LEU A 124 -10.14 4.13 -11.99
C LEU A 124 -10.83 4.49 -13.31
N ALA A 125 -10.59 3.75 -14.40
CA ALA A 125 -11.29 3.99 -15.66
C ALA A 125 -12.77 3.55 -15.62
N HIS A 126 -13.11 2.59 -14.77
CA HIS A 126 -14.47 2.08 -14.63
C HIS A 126 -15.38 3.02 -13.83
N SER A 127 -14.82 3.96 -13.07
CA SER A 127 -15.56 4.93 -12.26
C SER A 127 -15.94 6.23 -13.00
N SER A 128 -15.98 6.19 -14.34
CA SER A 128 -16.06 7.35 -15.25
C SER A 128 -17.27 8.29 -15.09
N GLN A 129 -18.28 7.89 -14.33
CA GLN A 129 -19.52 8.66 -14.12
C GLN A 129 -19.73 9.09 -12.65
N ALA A 130 -18.76 8.81 -11.78
CA ALA A 130 -18.91 8.96 -10.35
C ALA A 130 -18.87 10.42 -9.88
N LYS A 131 -20.01 11.02 -9.55
CA LYS A 131 -20.09 12.38 -8.99
C LYS A 131 -19.66 12.47 -7.52
N LEU A 132 -19.77 11.36 -6.78
CA LEU A 132 -19.46 11.27 -5.37
C LEU A 132 -18.53 10.08 -5.13
N ILE A 133 -17.45 10.32 -4.39
CA ILE A 133 -16.42 9.34 -4.08
C ILE A 133 -16.31 9.25 -2.56
N THR A 134 -16.30 8.02 -2.05
CA THR A 134 -16.00 7.72 -0.65
C THR A 134 -14.79 6.81 -0.61
N ALA A 135 -13.78 7.18 0.16
CA ALA A 135 -12.61 6.36 0.43
C ALA A 135 -12.59 5.93 1.89
N ILE A 136 -12.48 4.63 2.10
CA ILE A 136 -12.45 3.97 3.39
C ILE A 136 -11.05 3.39 3.57
N ASP A 137 -10.38 3.81 4.65
CA ASP A 137 -9.03 3.37 5.03
C ASP A 137 -9.15 2.31 6.13
N ALA A 138 -8.67 1.10 5.84
CA ALA A 138 -8.56 0.06 6.84
C ALA A 138 -7.48 0.41 7.87
N LEU A 139 -7.84 0.51 9.16
CA LEU A 139 -6.90 0.96 10.19
C LEU A 139 -5.72 -0.03 10.31
N LYS A 140 -4.50 0.40 9.98
CA LYS A 140 -3.30 -0.46 10.05
C LYS A 140 -3.56 -1.81 9.34
N GLY A 141 -4.19 -1.79 8.15
CA GLY A 141 -4.85 -2.94 7.53
C GLY A 141 -4.07 -4.26 7.54
N PHE A 142 -2.76 -4.23 7.35
CA PHE A 142 -1.93 -5.45 7.46
C PHE A 142 -1.93 -6.09 8.86
N HIS A 143 -1.92 -5.32 9.95
CA HIS A 143 -1.97 -5.85 11.31
C HIS A 143 -3.35 -6.39 11.70
N GLN A 144 -4.39 -6.22 10.88
CA GLN A 144 -5.67 -6.88 11.10
C GLN A 144 -5.68 -8.31 10.56
N ASN A 145 -4.81 -8.60 9.58
CA ASN A 145 -4.66 -9.93 9.02
C ASN A 145 -3.90 -10.84 9.99
N VAL A 146 -4.41 -12.05 10.17
CA VAL A 146 -3.87 -13.03 11.13
C VAL A 146 -2.84 -13.91 10.44
N LEU A 147 -1.74 -14.23 11.13
CA LEU A 147 -0.83 -15.28 10.69
C LEU A 147 -1.34 -16.63 11.16
N THR A 148 -1.23 -17.66 10.33
CA THR A 148 -1.51 -19.04 10.75
C THR A 148 -0.52 -19.49 11.81
N ASP A 149 -0.88 -20.48 12.62
CA ASP A 149 -0.02 -20.99 13.71
C ASP A 149 1.34 -21.50 13.20
N ASN A 150 1.37 -22.04 11.98
CA ASN A 150 2.60 -22.49 11.32
C ASN A 150 3.52 -21.32 10.96
N SER A 151 2.94 -20.17 10.64
CA SER A 151 3.66 -19.00 10.12
C SER A 151 4.09 -18.02 11.20
N LYS A 152 3.41 -17.98 12.36
CA LYS A 152 3.74 -17.06 13.48
C LYS A 152 5.21 -17.12 13.89
N LYS A 153 5.84 -18.29 13.80
CA LYS A 153 7.23 -18.51 14.22
C LYS A 153 8.28 -17.91 13.28
N LEU A 154 7.92 -17.65 12.02
CA LEU A 154 8.86 -17.20 10.99
C LEU A 154 9.23 -15.72 11.12
N PRO A 155 8.30 -14.77 11.31
CA PRO A 155 8.65 -13.37 11.45
C PRO A 155 9.02 -12.94 12.88
N ARG A 156 9.47 -13.86 13.75
CA ARG A 156 9.88 -13.51 15.12
C ARG A 156 10.95 -12.42 15.11
N ILE A 157 10.78 -11.43 15.97
CA ILE A 157 11.72 -10.31 16.12
C ILE A 157 12.58 -10.46 17.35
N ILE A 158 13.84 -10.01 17.25
CA ILE A 158 14.80 -9.97 18.34
C ILE A 158 15.21 -8.53 18.64
N VAL A 159 15.07 -8.15 19.92
CA VAL A 159 15.44 -6.84 20.47
C VAL A 159 16.18 -7.03 21.80
N HIS A 160 16.64 -5.94 22.40
CA HIS A 160 17.41 -5.98 23.65
C HIS A 160 16.62 -6.55 24.84
N CYS A 161 15.30 -6.42 24.86
CA CYS A 161 14.43 -6.90 25.95
C CYS A 161 13.82 -8.30 25.71
N GLY A 162 14.21 -8.98 24.62
CA GLY A 162 13.83 -10.36 24.34
C GLY A 162 13.40 -10.63 22.90
N ILE A 163 12.72 -11.76 22.71
CA ILE A 163 12.20 -12.22 21.42
C ILE A 163 10.68 -12.18 21.45
N PHE A 164 10.09 -11.65 20.40
CA PHE A 164 8.65 -11.49 20.26
C PHE A 164 8.17 -12.14 18.97
N GLU A 165 6.97 -12.70 19.03
CA GLU A 165 6.32 -13.38 17.93
C GLU A 165 5.12 -12.58 17.44
N TYR A 166 5.00 -12.43 16.12
CA TYR A 166 3.84 -11.80 15.51
C TYR A 166 2.65 -12.77 15.46
N LEU A 167 1.51 -12.31 15.96
CA LEU A 167 0.21 -12.95 15.79
C LEU A 167 -0.49 -12.48 14.51
N ARG A 168 -0.11 -11.28 14.03
CA ARG A 168 -0.67 -10.60 12.87
C ARG A 168 0.41 -10.33 11.84
N ILE A 169 0.04 -10.08 10.60
CA ILE A 169 1.03 -9.87 9.53
C ILE A 169 1.90 -8.63 9.86
N PRO A 170 3.23 -8.77 9.93
CA PRO A 170 4.12 -7.63 10.10
C PRO A 170 4.30 -6.87 8.79
N PHE A 171 4.63 -5.59 8.90
CA PHE A 171 5.00 -4.80 7.73
C PHE A 171 6.24 -5.37 7.02
N GLY A 172 6.23 -5.32 5.69
CA GLY A 172 7.37 -5.64 4.84
C GLY A 172 7.38 -7.04 4.23
N ILE A 173 6.50 -7.95 4.67
CA ILE A 173 6.33 -9.27 4.04
C ILE A 173 5.85 -9.10 2.59
N ASN A 174 6.46 -9.84 1.66
CA ASN A 174 6.22 -9.70 0.22
C ASN A 174 4.82 -10.14 -0.22
N ASN A 175 4.25 -11.18 0.39
CA ASN A 175 3.00 -11.78 -0.06
C ASN A 175 1.74 -11.07 0.48
N THR A 176 1.90 -10.08 1.37
CA THR A 176 0.77 -9.42 2.03
C THR A 176 -0.22 -8.77 1.06
N PRO A 177 0.22 -7.99 0.04
CA PRO A 177 -0.71 -7.40 -0.93
C PRO A 177 -1.51 -8.45 -1.70
N SER A 178 -0.84 -9.51 -2.16
CA SER A 178 -1.46 -10.64 -2.88
C SER A 178 -2.51 -11.35 -2.03
N HIS A 179 -2.19 -11.61 -0.76
CA HIS A 179 -3.13 -12.22 0.20
C HIS A 179 -4.35 -11.34 0.44
N PHE A 180 -4.14 -10.04 0.66
CA PHE A 180 -5.22 -9.10 0.90
C PHE A 180 -6.16 -9.02 -0.31
N GLN A 181 -5.62 -8.94 -1.52
CA GLN A 181 -6.45 -8.93 -2.73
C GLN A 181 -7.21 -10.25 -2.92
N ARG A 182 -6.56 -11.40 -2.68
CA ARG A 182 -7.20 -12.72 -2.74
C ARG A 182 -8.37 -12.85 -1.76
N MET A 183 -8.24 -12.25 -0.58
CA MET A 183 -9.31 -12.19 0.41
C MET A 183 -10.45 -11.27 -0.04
N MET A 184 -10.12 -10.08 -0.51
CA MET A 184 -11.12 -9.05 -0.83
C MET A 184 -11.97 -9.38 -2.05
N ASN A 185 -11.39 -10.01 -3.07
CA ASN A 185 -12.09 -10.34 -4.32
C ASN A 185 -13.37 -11.19 -4.11
N PRO A 186 -13.37 -12.32 -3.38
CA PRO A 186 -14.59 -13.07 -3.12
C PRO A 186 -15.55 -12.35 -2.16
N ILE A 187 -15.05 -11.64 -1.14
CA ILE A 187 -15.89 -10.89 -0.20
C ILE A 187 -16.73 -9.84 -0.97
N PHE A 188 -16.09 -9.13 -1.89
CA PHE A 188 -16.67 -8.02 -2.63
C PHE A 188 -16.99 -8.35 -4.09
N HIS A 189 -17.18 -9.63 -4.41
CA HIS A 189 -17.33 -10.09 -5.80
C HIS A 189 -18.44 -9.34 -6.54
N GLU A 190 -19.60 -9.17 -5.90
CA GLU A 190 -20.76 -8.48 -6.49
C GLU A 190 -20.46 -7.00 -6.76
N GLU A 191 -19.91 -6.28 -5.78
CA GLU A 191 -19.63 -4.85 -5.89
C GLU A 191 -18.51 -4.54 -6.89
N LEU A 192 -17.52 -5.43 -6.98
CA LEU A 192 -16.47 -5.37 -8.00
C LEU A 192 -17.06 -5.61 -9.40
N SER A 193 -17.98 -6.57 -9.53
CA SER A 193 -18.67 -6.89 -10.79
C SER A 193 -19.59 -5.77 -11.26
N GLU A 194 -20.22 -5.06 -10.32
CA GLU A 194 -21.03 -3.86 -10.59
C GLU A 194 -20.18 -2.61 -10.91
N ALA A 195 -18.85 -2.73 -10.89
CA ALA A 195 -17.89 -1.72 -11.34
C ALA A 195 -17.96 -0.35 -10.63
N TRP A 196 -18.52 -0.30 -9.42
CA TRP A 196 -18.53 0.93 -8.60
C TRP A 196 -17.61 0.87 -7.38
N LEU A 197 -17.09 -0.30 -7.04
CA LEU A 197 -16.14 -0.52 -5.97
C LEU A 197 -14.74 -0.74 -6.52
N ILE A 198 -13.77 -0.10 -5.89
CA ILE A 198 -12.35 -0.20 -6.20
C ILE A 198 -11.66 -0.62 -4.91
N ILE A 199 -10.96 -1.74 -4.95
CA ILE A 199 -10.14 -2.22 -3.83
C ILE A 199 -8.69 -2.24 -4.30
N TYR A 200 -7.82 -1.56 -3.56
CA TYR A 200 -6.40 -1.58 -3.80
C TYR A 200 -5.64 -1.57 -2.47
N ASN A 201 -5.07 -2.72 -2.10
CA ASN A 201 -4.50 -2.92 -0.77
C ASN A 201 -5.49 -2.44 0.30
N ASP A 202 -5.04 -1.64 1.27
CA ASP A 202 -5.85 -1.16 2.39
C ASP A 202 -6.91 -0.09 2.02
N ASP A 203 -6.93 0.38 0.77
CA ASP A 203 -7.88 1.40 0.28
C ASP A 203 -9.12 0.76 -0.34
N ILE A 204 -10.30 1.10 0.22
CA ILE A 204 -11.60 0.72 -0.33
C ILE A 204 -12.30 2.00 -0.82
N ILE A 205 -12.42 2.15 -2.13
CA ILE A 205 -12.98 3.34 -2.77
C ILE A 205 -14.30 2.99 -3.42
N THR A 206 -15.35 3.71 -3.05
CA THR A 206 -16.67 3.63 -3.67
C THR A 206 -16.91 4.85 -4.53
N CYS A 207 -17.48 4.62 -5.70
CA CYS A 207 -17.83 5.62 -6.68
C CYS A 207 -19.36 5.67 -6.80
N SER A 208 -19.98 6.83 -7.00
CA SER A 208 -21.45 6.98 -7.03
C SER A 208 -21.92 8.13 -7.92
N GLU A 209 -23.03 7.97 -8.64
CA GLU A 209 -23.57 8.97 -9.57
C GLU A 209 -24.59 9.90 -8.91
N THR A 210 -25.33 9.38 -7.94
CA THR A 210 -26.43 10.07 -7.23
C THR A 210 -26.27 9.92 -5.73
N TRP A 211 -26.89 10.81 -4.95
CA TRP A 211 -26.84 10.74 -3.49
C TRP A 211 -27.43 9.44 -2.93
N ASP A 212 -28.53 8.94 -3.51
CA ASP A 212 -29.17 7.70 -3.05
C ASP A 212 -28.27 6.48 -3.29
N SER A 213 -27.64 6.38 -4.47
CA SER A 213 -26.63 5.35 -4.73
C SER A 213 -25.42 5.49 -3.81
N HIS A 214 -25.07 6.72 -3.40
CA HIS A 214 -23.95 7.00 -2.54
C HIS A 214 -24.21 6.66 -1.06
N LEU A 215 -25.46 6.56 -0.63
CA LEU A 215 -25.79 6.05 0.70
C LEU A 215 -25.76 4.52 0.73
N SER A 216 -26.31 3.86 -0.31
CA SER A 216 -26.40 2.40 -0.34
C SER A 216 -25.06 1.69 -0.55
N ARG A 217 -24.13 2.30 -1.31
CA ARG A 217 -22.83 1.70 -1.63
C ARG A 217 -21.91 1.57 -0.40
N PRO A 218 -21.63 2.63 0.39
CA PRO A 218 -20.90 2.50 1.65
C PRO A 218 -21.61 1.58 2.64
N GLU A 219 -22.95 1.55 2.68
CA GLU A 219 -23.67 0.61 3.55
C GLU A 219 -23.35 -0.84 3.22
N ARG A 220 -23.40 -1.24 1.94
CA ARG A 220 -22.98 -2.59 1.51
C ARG A 220 -21.54 -2.90 1.89
N VAL A 221 -20.65 -1.92 1.77
CA VAL A 221 -19.25 -2.08 2.18
C VAL A 221 -19.14 -2.28 3.69
N LEU A 222 -19.79 -1.42 4.49
CA LEU A 222 -19.80 -1.49 5.95
C LEU A 222 -20.34 -2.83 6.46
N GLN A 223 -21.40 -3.36 5.84
CA GLN A 223 -21.94 -4.69 6.15
C GLN A 223 -20.89 -5.79 5.99
N LYS A 224 -20.18 -5.80 4.86
CA LYS A 224 -19.17 -6.82 4.55
C LYS A 224 -17.95 -6.72 5.45
N ILE A 225 -17.41 -5.51 5.67
CA ILE A 225 -16.26 -5.34 6.56
C ILE A 225 -16.58 -5.72 8.00
N VAL A 226 -17.80 -5.47 8.47
CA VAL A 226 -18.25 -5.91 9.80
C VAL A 226 -18.27 -7.44 9.88
N LEU A 227 -18.81 -8.10 8.86
CA LEU A 227 -18.89 -9.56 8.80
C LEU A 227 -17.50 -10.21 8.86
N VAL A 228 -16.50 -9.64 8.18
CA VAL A 228 -15.13 -10.15 8.21
C VAL A 228 -14.26 -9.52 9.32
N ASN A 229 -14.86 -8.68 10.17
CA ASN A 229 -14.22 -7.99 11.29
C ASN A 229 -13.02 -7.10 10.89
N ILE A 230 -13.11 -6.45 9.73
CA ILE A 230 -12.20 -5.37 9.33
C ILE A 230 -12.66 -4.07 10.00
N LYS A 231 -11.70 -3.39 10.64
CA LYS A 231 -11.89 -2.11 11.30
C LYS A 231 -11.34 -0.97 10.47
N ILE A 232 -12.02 0.17 10.50
CA ILE A 232 -11.71 1.34 9.67
C ILE A 232 -11.45 2.57 10.52
N SER A 233 -10.57 3.44 10.03
CA SER A 233 -10.21 4.68 10.72
C SER A 233 -11.10 5.82 10.26
N LEU A 234 -12.09 6.21 11.07
CA LEU A 234 -13.01 7.31 10.71
C LEU A 234 -12.25 8.60 10.36
N LYS A 235 -11.16 8.90 11.06
CA LYS A 235 -10.32 10.09 10.85
C LYS A 235 -9.64 10.12 9.48
N LYS A 236 -9.38 8.96 8.87
CA LYS A 236 -8.70 8.84 7.58
C LYS A 236 -9.66 8.56 6.43
N CYS A 237 -10.88 8.14 6.74
CA CYS A 237 -11.93 7.96 5.75
C CYS A 237 -12.42 9.31 5.22
N HIS A 238 -12.77 9.36 3.94
CA HIS A 238 -13.32 10.53 3.27
C HIS A 238 -14.66 10.13 2.66
N PHE A 239 -15.74 10.80 3.05
CA PHE A 239 -17.09 10.45 2.60
C PHE A 239 -17.71 11.54 1.73
N ALA A 240 -18.32 11.14 0.61
CA ALA A 240 -19.08 12.01 -0.29
C ALA A 240 -18.30 13.20 -0.87
N TYR A 241 -17.06 12.98 -1.28
CA TYR A 241 -16.25 14.00 -1.94
C TYR A 241 -16.47 14.00 -3.46
N SER A 242 -16.45 15.17 -4.09
CA SER A 242 -16.48 15.29 -5.57
C SER A 242 -15.12 14.99 -6.21
N GLU A 243 -14.04 15.13 -5.43
CA GLU A 243 -12.68 14.80 -5.80
C GLU A 243 -11.95 14.16 -4.61
N LEU A 244 -11.14 13.14 -4.89
CA LEU A 244 -10.37 12.44 -3.89
C LEU A 244 -8.91 12.38 -4.31
N LYS A 245 -8.00 12.66 -3.37
CA LYS A 245 -6.59 12.32 -3.50
C LYS A 245 -6.38 10.91 -2.98
N GLY A 246 -6.05 9.97 -3.86
CA GLY A 246 -5.85 8.57 -3.52
C GLY A 246 -4.95 7.88 -4.52
N LEU A 247 -4.17 6.88 -4.08
CA LEU A 247 -3.36 6.04 -4.97
C LEU A 247 -2.35 6.82 -5.84
N GLY A 248 -1.89 8.00 -5.37
CA GLY A 248 -0.98 8.89 -6.11
C GLY A 248 -1.67 9.76 -7.19
N HIS A 249 -2.99 9.68 -7.30
CA HIS A 249 -3.78 10.43 -8.24
C HIS A 249 -4.77 11.36 -7.56
N VAL A 250 -5.20 12.37 -8.31
CA VAL A 250 -6.41 13.14 -8.01
C VAL A 250 -7.51 12.56 -8.88
N VAL A 251 -8.48 11.90 -8.26
CA VAL A 251 -9.62 11.30 -8.94
C VAL A 251 -10.80 12.24 -8.78
N SER A 252 -11.36 12.70 -9.89
CA SER A 252 -12.61 13.45 -9.91
C SER A 252 -13.66 12.71 -10.73
N ALA A 253 -14.88 13.22 -10.71
CA ALA A 253 -16.00 12.65 -11.44
C ALA A 253 -15.82 12.47 -12.94
N ARG A 254 -14.87 13.17 -13.56
CA ARG A 254 -14.65 13.14 -15.01
C ARG A 254 -13.19 12.99 -15.40
N SER A 255 -12.28 13.09 -14.45
CA SER A 255 -10.87 13.18 -14.76
C SER A 255 -9.97 12.51 -13.75
N LEU A 256 -8.87 12.00 -14.28
CA LEU A 256 -7.74 11.49 -13.55
C LEU A 256 -6.59 12.48 -13.68
N GLY A 257 -6.12 13.01 -12.56
CA GLY A 257 -4.95 13.86 -12.46
C GLY A 257 -3.83 13.21 -11.67
N ILE A 258 -2.64 13.80 -11.74
CA ILE A 258 -1.52 13.43 -10.88
C ILE A 258 -1.62 14.21 -9.56
N ASP A 259 -1.39 13.56 -8.42
CA ASP A 259 -1.22 14.29 -7.16
C ASP A 259 0.09 15.09 -7.19
N LYS A 260 -0.05 16.42 -7.32
CA LYS A 260 1.09 17.35 -7.38
C LYS A 260 2.01 17.26 -6.17
N ASN A 261 1.51 16.84 -5.01
CA ASN A 261 2.35 16.66 -3.82
C ASN A 261 3.34 15.48 -3.99
N LYS A 262 2.93 14.41 -4.69
CA LYS A 262 3.80 13.27 -4.99
C LYS A 262 4.86 13.63 -6.02
N VAL A 263 4.49 14.45 -7.01
CA VAL A 263 5.43 14.97 -8.02
C VAL A 263 6.42 15.93 -7.39
N ALA A 264 5.99 16.84 -6.53
CA ALA A 264 6.85 17.82 -5.86
C ALA A 264 8.02 17.14 -5.10
N ALA A 265 7.77 16.02 -4.43
CA ALA A 265 8.79 15.25 -3.73
C ALA A 265 9.86 14.61 -4.64
N VAL A 266 9.54 14.39 -5.93
CA VAL A 266 10.50 13.93 -6.93
C VAL A 266 11.22 15.11 -7.56
N LEU A 267 10.51 16.21 -7.80
CA LEU A 267 11.11 17.44 -8.34
C LEU A 267 12.13 18.08 -7.40
N SER A 268 11.96 17.90 -6.08
CA SER A 268 12.91 18.40 -5.08
C SER A 268 14.20 17.59 -4.99
N LYS A 269 14.29 16.44 -5.65
CA LYS A 269 15.51 15.61 -5.62
C LYS A 269 16.55 16.16 -6.59
N PRO A 270 17.86 16.06 -6.25
CA PRO A 270 18.91 16.35 -7.21
C PRO A 270 18.80 15.39 -8.41
N MET A 271 19.39 15.80 -9.53
CA MET A 271 19.52 14.96 -10.70
C MET A 271 20.19 13.62 -10.30
N PRO A 272 19.66 12.47 -10.76
CA PRO A 272 20.25 11.17 -10.47
C PRO A 272 21.75 11.15 -10.80
N GLN A 273 22.54 10.57 -9.90
CA GLN A 273 23.99 10.42 -10.07
C GLN A 273 24.39 8.95 -10.26
N THR A 274 23.42 8.03 -10.17
CA THR A 274 23.67 6.59 -10.30
C THR A 274 22.58 5.90 -11.13
N LYS A 275 22.92 4.76 -11.73
CA LYS A 275 21.94 3.89 -12.43
C LYS A 275 20.76 3.51 -11.54
N LYS A 276 20.99 3.30 -10.25
CA LYS A 276 19.93 2.93 -9.29
C LYS A 276 18.96 4.09 -9.06
N GLU A 277 19.48 5.32 -8.93
CA GLU A 277 18.66 6.52 -8.81
C GLU A 277 17.91 6.81 -10.12
N MET A 278 18.56 6.62 -11.28
CA MET A 278 17.91 6.78 -12.58
C MET A 278 16.78 5.77 -12.78
N ASN A 279 17.00 4.49 -12.45
CA ASN A 279 15.96 3.46 -12.46
C ASN A 279 14.78 3.84 -11.55
N SER A 280 15.06 4.38 -10.36
CA SER A 280 14.02 4.84 -9.44
C SER A 280 13.20 6.01 -10.03
N PHE A 281 13.88 6.99 -10.64
CA PHE A 281 13.22 8.11 -11.32
C PHE A 281 12.37 7.64 -12.50
N LEU A 282 12.89 6.79 -13.38
CA LEU A 282 12.14 6.26 -14.53
C LEU A 282 10.98 5.36 -14.11
N GLY A 283 11.13 4.60 -13.01
CA GLY A 283 10.02 3.85 -12.41
C GLY A 283 8.88 4.77 -11.97
N PHE A 284 9.21 5.89 -11.32
CA PHE A 284 8.23 6.90 -10.92
C PHE A 284 7.58 7.59 -12.14
N SER A 285 8.39 8.08 -13.08
CA SER A 285 7.88 8.76 -14.28
C SER A 285 7.06 7.81 -15.16
N GLY A 286 7.46 6.54 -15.22
CA GLY A 286 6.76 5.48 -15.93
C GLY A 286 5.37 5.16 -15.36
N TYR A 287 5.18 5.31 -14.04
CA TYR A 287 3.86 5.18 -13.42
C TYR A 287 2.85 6.20 -13.97
N TYR A 288 3.30 7.41 -14.29
CA TYR A 288 2.46 8.49 -14.84
C TYR A 288 2.54 8.64 -16.37
N ARG A 289 3.16 7.69 -17.08
CA ARG A 289 3.48 7.80 -18.51
C ARG A 289 2.28 8.17 -19.41
N GLN A 290 1.07 7.77 -19.04
CA GLN A 290 -0.16 8.07 -19.80
C GLN A 290 -0.48 9.58 -19.86
N HIS A 291 0.00 10.37 -18.90
CA HIS A 291 -0.19 11.82 -18.88
C HIS A 291 0.90 12.55 -19.69
N ILE A 292 1.95 11.84 -20.13
CA ILE A 292 3.12 12.43 -20.78
C ILE A 292 3.09 12.10 -22.27
N LYS A 293 2.86 13.12 -23.09
CA LYS A 293 2.92 12.99 -24.55
C LYS A 293 4.34 12.56 -24.96
N TYR A 294 4.44 11.57 -25.85
CA TYR A 294 5.72 11.06 -26.35
C TYR A 294 6.67 10.51 -25.27
N PHE A 295 6.16 10.04 -24.13
CA PHE A 295 6.97 9.52 -23.01
C PHE A 295 8.12 8.61 -23.45
N SER A 296 7.83 7.62 -24.31
CA SER A 296 8.83 6.63 -24.76
C SER A 296 9.98 7.27 -25.55
N ARG A 297 9.70 8.32 -26.33
CA ARG A 297 10.72 9.06 -27.10
C ARG A 297 11.61 9.86 -26.17
N ILE A 298 11.01 10.58 -25.22
CA ILE A 298 11.74 11.41 -24.26
C ILE A 298 12.59 10.53 -23.34
N ALA A 299 12.03 9.44 -22.82
CA ALA A 299 12.69 8.56 -21.85
C ALA A 299 13.74 7.62 -22.48
N LYS A 300 13.83 7.53 -23.82
CA LYS A 300 14.67 6.55 -24.52
C LYS A 300 16.14 6.58 -24.06
N SER A 301 16.78 7.75 -24.18
CA SER A 301 18.20 7.92 -23.84
C SER A 301 18.49 7.73 -22.34
N LEU A 302 17.46 7.89 -21.50
CA LEU A 302 17.53 7.63 -20.06
C LEU A 302 17.39 6.13 -19.73
N TYR A 303 16.54 5.40 -20.44
CA TYR A 303 16.43 3.94 -20.27
C TYR A 303 17.73 3.23 -20.68
N GLU A 304 18.46 3.75 -21.66
CA GLU A 304 19.78 3.24 -22.04
C GLU A 304 20.79 3.30 -20.86
N LEU A 305 20.71 4.33 -20.00
CA LEU A 305 21.55 4.42 -18.79
C LEU A 305 21.27 3.32 -17.76
N CYS A 306 20.08 2.69 -17.83
CA CYS A 306 19.69 1.64 -16.90
C CYS A 306 20.30 0.29 -17.23
N ASP A 307 20.82 0.11 -18.45
CA ASP A 307 21.53 -1.09 -18.83
C ASP A 307 22.85 -1.25 -18.04
N GLN A 308 23.18 -2.48 -17.67
CA GLN A 308 24.35 -2.78 -16.86
C GLN A 308 25.66 -2.48 -17.61
N GLN A 309 25.67 -2.65 -18.94
CA GLN A 309 26.88 -2.47 -19.76
C GLN A 309 27.16 -1.00 -20.11
N THR A 310 26.13 -0.14 -20.06
CA THR A 310 26.25 1.26 -20.46
C THR A 310 26.98 2.10 -19.41
N VAL A 311 27.98 2.91 -19.79
CA VAL A 311 28.63 3.84 -18.85
C VAL A 311 27.63 4.90 -18.38
N TYR A 312 27.59 5.15 -17.08
CA TYR A 312 26.68 6.16 -16.54
C TYR A 312 27.22 7.56 -16.79
N GLU A 313 26.63 8.25 -17.76
CA GLU A 313 27.01 9.61 -18.14
C GLU A 313 25.76 10.43 -18.50
N MET A 314 25.57 11.55 -17.81
CA MET A 314 24.51 12.51 -18.11
C MET A 314 24.97 13.49 -19.19
N THR A 315 24.93 13.03 -20.44
CA THR A 315 25.18 13.86 -21.63
C THR A 315 24.15 15.00 -21.73
N GLU A 316 24.43 16.02 -22.56
CA GLU A 316 23.50 17.14 -22.76
C GLU A 316 22.11 16.67 -23.23
N GLU A 317 22.05 15.66 -24.10
CA GLU A 317 20.81 15.03 -24.54
C GLU A 317 20.02 14.41 -23.37
N ARG A 318 20.70 13.65 -22.51
CA ARG A 318 20.08 13.00 -21.34
C ARG A 318 19.63 14.02 -20.30
N VAL A 319 20.40 15.08 -20.09
CA VAL A 319 20.02 16.20 -19.22
C VAL A 319 18.75 16.87 -19.74
N LYS A 320 18.66 17.15 -21.06
CA LYS A 320 17.45 17.70 -21.69
C LYS A 320 16.25 16.77 -21.52
N ALA A 321 16.41 15.48 -21.81
CA ALA A 321 15.36 14.48 -21.65
C ALA A 321 14.85 14.38 -20.20
N TYR A 322 15.77 14.44 -19.22
CA TYR A 322 15.42 14.42 -17.81
C TYR A 322 14.59 15.64 -17.38
N GLU A 323 15.01 16.84 -17.77
CA GLU A 323 14.27 18.07 -17.47
C GLU A 323 12.93 18.13 -18.22
N GLU A 324 12.86 17.62 -19.45
CA GLU A 324 11.61 17.51 -20.21
C GLU A 324 10.59 16.59 -19.51
N LEU A 325 11.04 15.44 -18.99
CA LEU A 325 10.18 14.56 -18.20
C LEU A 325 9.71 15.22 -16.90
N LYS A 326 10.60 15.94 -16.19
CA LYS A 326 10.21 16.69 -14.97
C LYS A 326 9.16 17.76 -15.28
N ASN A 327 9.37 18.52 -16.33
CA ASN A 327 8.42 19.54 -16.78
C ASN A 327 7.08 18.92 -17.19
N SER A 328 7.12 17.78 -17.89
CA SER A 328 5.91 17.05 -18.30
C SER A 328 5.12 16.51 -17.11
N LEU A 329 5.79 16.00 -16.08
CA LEU A 329 5.13 15.56 -14.83
C LEU A 329 4.48 16.72 -14.07
N THR A 330 5.09 17.90 -14.13
CA THR A 330 4.60 19.10 -13.42
C THR A 330 3.38 19.71 -14.12
N ASN A 331 3.41 19.73 -15.45
CA ASN A 331 2.39 20.33 -16.30
C ASN A 331 1.44 19.28 -16.90
N ALA A 332 1.40 18.09 -16.30
CA ALA A 332 0.64 16.96 -16.82
C ALA A 332 -0.86 17.31 -16.90
N PRO A 333 -1.52 17.10 -18.05
CA PRO A 333 -2.95 17.34 -18.18
C PRO A 333 -3.74 16.31 -17.37
N PHE A 334 -4.95 16.73 -17.01
CA PHE A 334 -5.99 15.80 -16.58
C PHE A 334 -6.40 14.93 -17.76
N LEU A 335 -6.45 13.61 -17.55
CA LEU A 335 -7.00 12.68 -18.52
C LEU A 335 -8.49 12.51 -18.24
N LEU A 336 -9.31 12.67 -19.27
CA LEU A 336 -10.73 12.34 -19.16
C LEU A 336 -10.90 10.84 -19.12
N ILE A 337 -11.83 10.38 -18.30
CA ILE A 337 -12.13 8.96 -18.19
C ILE A 337 -12.90 8.52 -19.45
N PRO A 338 -12.58 7.35 -20.06
CA PRO A 338 -13.28 6.86 -21.25
C PRO A 338 -14.80 6.81 -21.11
N ASP A 339 -15.52 7.40 -22.08
CA ASP A 339 -16.95 7.17 -22.26
C ASP A 339 -17.16 6.12 -23.35
N TRP A 340 -17.50 4.91 -22.92
CA TRP A 340 -17.73 3.75 -23.80
C TRP A 340 -18.94 3.90 -24.73
N LYS A 341 -19.77 4.93 -24.54
CA LYS A 341 -20.90 5.25 -25.43
C LYS A 341 -20.47 6.08 -26.65
N LEU A 342 -19.26 6.64 -26.64
CA LEU A 342 -18.74 7.48 -27.72
C LEU A 342 -17.70 6.71 -28.55
N PRO A 343 -17.56 7.05 -29.85
CA PRO A 343 -16.50 6.46 -30.68
C PRO A 343 -15.12 6.97 -30.25
N PHE A 344 -14.15 6.05 -30.16
CA PHE A 344 -12.75 6.39 -29.88
C PHE A 344 -12.02 6.80 -31.15
N LYS A 345 -11.15 7.82 -31.06
CA LYS A 345 -10.24 8.25 -32.12
C LYS A 345 -8.80 8.10 -31.65
N LEU A 346 -8.01 7.33 -32.39
CA LEU A 346 -6.59 7.13 -32.10
C LEU A 346 -5.75 7.85 -33.16
N TYR A 347 -4.92 8.79 -32.71
CA TYR A 347 -3.94 9.48 -33.55
C TYR A 347 -2.57 8.85 -33.31
N ILE A 348 -1.94 8.35 -34.38
CA ILE A 348 -0.66 7.63 -34.33
C ILE A 348 0.35 8.43 -35.14
N ASP A 349 1.56 8.58 -34.59
CA ASP A 349 2.72 9.22 -35.21
C ASP A 349 3.98 8.46 -34.77
N SER A 350 4.98 8.36 -35.63
CA SER A 350 6.16 7.50 -35.45
C SER A 350 7.42 8.28 -35.09
#